data_AF-A0A0L8MH28-F1
#
_entry.id   AF-A0A0L8MH28-F1
#
_cell.length_a   1.000
_cell.length_b   1.000
_cell.length_c   1.000
_cell.angle_alpha   90.00
_cell.angle_beta   90.00
_cell.angle_gamma   90.00
#
_symmetry.space_group_name_H-M   'P 1'
#
loop_
_entity.id
_entity.type
_entity.pdbx_description
1 polymer ?
#
loop_
_entity_poly.entity_id
_entity_poly.type
_entity_poly.pdbx_seq_one_letter_code
_entity_poly.pdbx_strand_id
1 'polypeptide(L)'
;MQRQFWRLIATRVTTVEASLAVGVSWPVGTRWSRHAGGMPPISLAEPTGRYLSLEEREEIAILRAKGTGVRRIDAAEWKGRKMKPHRADRRWATAWSPQQISHRVTLDFPDDE
;
A
#
# COMPACT_ATOMS: atom_id res chain seq x y z
N MET A 1 5.11 6.53 0.31
CA MET A 1 5.22 6.71 -1.15
C MET A 1 4.25 5.83 -1.94
N GLN A 2 4.40 4.50 -1.94
CA GLN A 2 3.57 3.58 -2.75
C GLN A 2 2.06 3.64 -2.46
N ARG A 3 1.63 3.82 -1.21
CA ARG A 3 0.20 3.98 -0.89
C ARG A 3 -0.41 5.23 -1.53
N GLN A 4 0.33 6.34 -1.52
CA GLN A 4 -0.13 7.58 -2.14
C GLN A 4 -0.18 7.45 -3.66
N PHE A 5 0.80 6.75 -4.25
CA PHE A 5 0.80 6.40 -5.66
C PHE A 5 -0.49 5.64 -6.01
N TRP A 6 -0.78 4.56 -5.28
CA TRP A 6 -1.98 3.76 -5.53
C TRP A 6 -3.31 4.50 -5.25
N ARG A 7 -3.32 5.50 -4.36
CA ARG A 7 -4.48 6.40 -4.17
C ARG A 7 -4.70 7.30 -5.37
N LEU A 8 -3.65 7.90 -5.91
CA LEU A 8 -3.71 8.73 -7.12
C LEU A 8 -4.12 7.90 -8.33
N ILE A 9 -3.54 6.70 -8.46
CA ILE A 9 -3.98 5.70 -9.43
C ILE A 9 -5.49 5.45 -9.25
N ALA A 10 -6.00 5.22 -8.04
CA ALA A 10 -7.44 5.04 -7.79
C ALA A 10 -8.31 6.27 -8.14
N THR A 11 -7.76 7.49 -8.17
CA THR A 11 -8.44 8.70 -8.64
C THR A 11 -8.36 8.90 -10.16
N ARG A 12 -7.94 7.88 -10.92
CA ARG A 12 -7.90 7.87 -12.39
C ARG A 12 -6.86 8.81 -13.02
N VAL A 13 -5.79 9.16 -12.31
CA VAL A 13 -4.64 9.81 -12.96
C VAL A 13 -3.73 8.76 -13.62
N THR A 14 -2.95 9.21 -14.61
CA THR A 14 -2.02 8.34 -15.33
C THR A 14 -0.90 7.84 -14.43
N THR A 15 -0.30 6.70 -14.81
CA THR A 15 0.88 6.17 -14.09
C THR A 15 2.04 7.17 -14.05
N VAL A 16 2.18 8.02 -15.08
CA VAL A 16 3.17 9.12 -15.14
C VAL A 16 2.87 10.18 -14.10
N GLU A 17 1.67 10.75 -14.10
CA GLU A 17 1.29 11.82 -13.17
C GLU A 17 1.34 11.33 -11.73
N ALA A 18 0.85 10.11 -11.46
CA ALA A 18 0.93 9.51 -10.13
C ALA A 18 2.39 9.33 -9.67
N SER A 19 3.31 9.01 -10.58
CA SER A 19 4.75 8.88 -10.29
C SER A 19 5.36 10.22 -9.90
N LEU A 20 5.12 11.24 -10.72
CA LEU A 20 5.64 12.58 -10.49
C LEU A 20 5.09 13.17 -9.19
N ALA A 21 3.79 13.00 -8.92
CA ALA A 21 3.13 13.51 -7.73
C ALA A 21 3.63 12.89 -6.42
N VAL A 22 4.13 11.65 -6.44
CA VAL A 22 4.75 11.03 -5.25
C VAL A 22 6.26 11.20 -5.19
N GLY A 23 6.88 11.82 -6.20
CA GLY A 23 8.31 12.07 -6.26
C GLY A 23 9.15 10.88 -6.75
N VAL A 24 8.60 9.95 -7.55
CA VAL A 24 9.38 8.93 -8.26
C VAL A 24 9.48 9.23 -9.75
N SER A 25 10.57 8.75 -10.39
CA SER A 25 10.68 8.75 -11.84
C SER A 25 9.59 7.88 -12.49
N TRP A 26 9.09 8.27 -13.65
CA TRP A 26 8.08 7.50 -14.39
C TRP A 26 8.41 6.00 -14.57
N PRO A 27 9.65 5.57 -14.91
CA PRO A 27 9.96 4.15 -15.04
C PRO A 27 9.73 3.33 -13.76
N VAL A 28 9.89 3.95 -12.59
CA VAL A 28 9.65 3.31 -11.28
C VAL A 28 8.15 3.08 -11.06
N GLY A 29 7.30 4.06 -11.35
CA GLY A 29 5.85 3.89 -11.23
C GLY A 29 5.28 2.91 -12.25
N THR A 30 5.80 2.92 -13.49
CA THR A 30 5.44 1.90 -14.50
C THR A 30 5.82 0.50 -14.05
N ARG A 31 6.98 0.33 -13.40
CA ARG A 31 7.38 -0.96 -12.83
C ARG A 31 6.46 -1.38 -11.68
N TRP A 32 6.09 -0.46 -10.79
CA TRP A 32 5.14 -0.74 -9.71
C TRP A 32 3.78 -1.18 -10.26
N SER A 33 3.26 -0.47 -11.28
CA SER A 33 1.99 -0.79 -11.93
C SER A 33 2.04 -2.17 -12.58
N ARG A 34 3.04 -2.44 -13.44
CA ARG A 34 3.20 -3.74 -14.12
C ARG A 34 3.37 -4.91 -13.15
N HIS A 35 4.22 -4.73 -12.13
CA HIS A 35 4.47 -5.80 -11.16
C HIS A 35 3.21 -6.18 -10.36
N ALA A 36 2.32 -5.22 -10.13
CA ALA A 36 1.07 -5.44 -9.43
C ALA A 36 -0.15 -5.66 -10.35
N GLY A 37 0.08 -5.77 -11.67
CA GLY A 37 -0.99 -5.96 -12.66
C GLY A 37 -1.99 -4.80 -12.75
N GLY A 38 -1.53 -3.57 -12.52
CA GLY A 38 -2.38 -2.37 -12.53
C GLY A 38 -3.26 -2.21 -11.29
N MET A 39 -3.12 -3.07 -10.28
CA MET A 39 -3.92 -3.07 -9.05
C MET A 39 -3.03 -2.88 -7.81
N PRO A 40 -3.45 -2.13 -6.77
CA PRO A 40 -2.70 -2.06 -5.53
C PRO A 40 -2.54 -3.44 -4.87
N PRO A 41 -1.30 -3.88 -4.58
CA PRO A 41 -1.06 -5.12 -3.82
C PRO A 41 -1.35 -4.94 -2.31
N ILE A 42 -1.80 -3.74 -1.92
CA ILE A 42 -2.05 -3.32 -0.54
C ILE A 42 -3.48 -2.78 -0.42
N SER A 43 -4.10 -2.96 0.74
CA SER A 43 -5.38 -2.30 1.02
C SER A 43 -5.16 -0.78 1.07
N LEU A 44 -5.96 -0.03 0.32
CA LEU A 44 -5.98 1.44 0.34
C LEU A 44 -6.91 2.02 1.41
N ALA A 45 -7.75 1.17 2.02
CA ALA A 45 -8.57 1.54 3.15
C ALA A 45 -7.70 2.07 4.29
N GLU A 46 -8.24 2.99 5.07
CA GLU A 46 -7.55 3.44 6.28
C GLU A 46 -7.29 2.24 7.19
N PRO A 47 -6.09 2.14 7.78
CA PRO A 47 -5.78 1.08 8.72
C PRO A 47 -6.77 1.15 9.88
N THR A 48 -7.72 0.23 9.92
CA THR A 48 -8.50 0.00 11.12
C THR A 48 -7.60 -0.72 12.12
N GLY A 49 -7.73 -0.41 13.41
CA GLY A 49 -6.86 -0.87 14.50
C GLY A 49 -6.92 -2.38 14.78
N ARG A 50 -6.70 -3.21 13.76
CA ARG A 50 -6.52 -4.68 13.81
C ARG A 50 -5.18 -5.13 13.20
N TYR A 51 -4.54 -4.30 12.37
CA TYR A 51 -3.14 -4.48 11.95
C TYR A 51 -2.25 -3.28 12.24
N LEU A 52 -0.96 -3.57 12.39
CA LEU A 52 0.08 -2.55 12.46
C LEU A 52 0.06 -1.70 11.20
N SER A 53 0.09 -0.39 11.39
CA SER A 53 0.34 0.56 10.32
C SER A 53 1.73 0.31 9.71
N LEU A 54 1.97 0.87 8.52
CA LEU A 54 3.30 0.79 7.91
C LEU A 54 4.36 1.45 8.80
N GLU A 55 3.99 2.58 9.42
CA GLU A 55 4.82 3.33 10.36
C GLU A 55 5.21 2.48 11.57
N GLU A 56 4.25 1.78 12.19
CA GLU A 56 4.52 0.86 13.31
C GLU A 56 5.42 -0.31 12.87
N ARG A 57 5.29 -0.78 11.62
CA ARG A 57 6.17 -1.84 11.07
C ARG A 57 7.58 -1.33 10.79
N GLU A 58 7.72 -0.09 10.32
CA GLU A 58 9.02 0.56 10.08
C GLU A 58 9.74 0.84 11.40
N GLU A 59 9.01 1.27 12.43
CA GLU A 59 9.52 1.45 13.80
C GLU A 59 10.09 0.13 14.36
N ILE A 60 9.33 -0.97 14.23
CA ILE A 60 9.82 -2.32 14.59
C ILE A 60 11.07 -2.70 13.77
N ALA A 61 11.11 -2.39 12.48
CA ALA A 61 12.24 -2.72 11.62
C ALA A 61 13.51 -1.94 12.03
N ILE A 62 13.37 -0.66 12.38
CA ILE A 62 14.47 0.17 12.89
C ILE A 62 14.97 -0.37 14.23
N LEU A 63 14.06 -0.70 15.15
CA LEU A 63 14.42 -1.27 16.46
C LEU A 63 15.15 -2.60 16.32
N ARG A 64 14.70 -3.46 15.40
CA ARG A 64 15.39 -4.71 15.06
C ARG A 64 16.77 -4.46 14.45
N ALA A 65 16.91 -3.50 13.54
CA ALA A 65 18.20 -3.13 12.95
C ALA A 65 19.19 -2.59 14.00
N LYS A 66 18.69 -1.93 15.05
CA LYS A 66 19.46 -1.50 16.23
C LYS A 66 19.80 -2.63 17.21
N GLY A 67 19.43 -3.88 16.91
CA GLY A 67 19.66 -5.04 17.77
C GLY A 67 18.67 -5.19 18.93
N THR A 68 17.56 -4.46 18.91
CA THR A 68 16.52 -4.58 19.95
C THR A 68 15.76 -5.89 19.76
N GLY A 69 15.81 -6.76 20.77
CA GLY A 69 15.07 -8.02 20.76
C GLY A 69 13.54 -7.81 20.83
N VAL A 70 12.78 -8.70 20.19
CA VAL A 70 11.31 -8.62 20.05
C VAL A 70 10.59 -8.38 21.39
N ARG A 71 10.99 -9.07 22.46
CA ARG A 71 10.39 -8.88 23.80
C ARG A 71 10.56 -7.47 24.36
N ARG A 72 11.65 -6.77 24.01
CA ARG A 72 11.91 -5.40 24.45
C ARG A 72 11.08 -4.40 23.65
N ILE A 73 10.87 -4.66 22.35
CA ILE A 73 9.99 -3.88 21.47
C ILE A 73 8.54 -3.96 22.00
N ASP A 74 8.04 -5.18 22.25
CA ASP A 74 6.68 -5.39 22.75
C ASP A 74 6.46 -4.76 24.15
N ALA A 75 7.45 -4.85 25.04
CA ALA A 75 7.31 -4.40 26.43
C ALA A 75 7.43 -2.88 26.61
N ALA A 76 8.27 -2.21 25.82
CA ALA A 76 8.55 -0.78 25.95
C ALA A 76 7.51 0.09 25.23
N GLU A 77 7.03 -0.34 24.07
CA GLU A 77 6.30 0.53 23.16
C GLU A 77 4.80 0.22 23.10
N TRP A 78 4.39 -1.01 23.43
CA TRP A 78 3.03 -1.51 23.13
C TRP A 78 2.17 -1.84 24.36
N LYS A 79 2.66 -1.60 25.59
CA LYS A 79 1.80 -1.60 26.79
C LYS A 79 0.76 -0.48 26.67
N GLY A 80 -0.43 -0.81 26.13
CA GLY A 80 -1.58 0.09 26.04
C GLY A 80 -2.22 0.20 24.66
N ARG A 81 -1.58 -0.30 23.58
CA ARG A 81 -2.20 -0.33 22.24
C ARG A 81 -3.15 -1.53 22.15
N LYS A 82 -4.45 -1.28 21.88
CA LYS A 82 -5.57 -2.27 21.92
C LYS A 82 -5.52 -3.38 20.83
N MET A 83 -4.39 -3.99 20.52
CA MET A 83 -4.28 -4.82 19.32
C MET A 83 -3.64 -6.18 19.56
N LYS A 84 -4.49 -7.20 19.75
CA LYS A 84 -4.15 -8.59 19.41
C LYS A 84 -4.40 -8.80 17.92
N PRO A 85 -3.40 -9.20 17.10
CA PRO A 85 -3.62 -9.39 15.67
C PRO A 85 -4.45 -10.65 15.43
N HIS A 86 -5.71 -10.49 15.02
CA HIS A 86 -6.51 -11.58 14.47
C HIS A 86 -6.29 -11.63 12.95
N ARG A 87 -6.13 -12.83 12.37
CA ARG A 87 -6.09 -13.03 10.92
C ARG A 87 -7.47 -12.64 10.36
N ALA A 88 -7.53 -11.66 9.47
CA ALA A 88 -8.72 -11.13 8.83
C ALA A 88 -8.70 -11.53 7.35
N ASP A 89 -9.89 -11.62 6.75
CA ASP A 89 -10.06 -12.12 5.39
C ASP A 89 -9.35 -11.28 4.34
N ARG A 90 -9.01 -11.94 3.22
CA ARG A 90 -8.23 -11.39 2.11
C ARG A 90 -9.02 -10.30 1.36
N ARG A 91 -8.98 -9.06 1.86
CA ARG A 91 -9.66 -7.85 1.31
C ARG A 91 -9.13 -7.37 -0.06
N TRP A 92 -8.19 -8.07 -0.71
CA TRP A 92 -7.61 -7.61 -1.98
C TRP A 92 -8.61 -7.75 -3.15
N ALA A 93 -9.51 -8.72 -3.10
CA ALA A 93 -10.51 -8.95 -4.14
C ALA A 93 -11.63 -7.87 -4.19
N THR A 94 -11.81 -7.09 -3.12
CA THR A 94 -12.83 -6.02 -3.02
C THR A 94 -12.23 -4.62 -2.95
N ALA A 95 -10.93 -4.47 -3.26
CA ALA A 95 -10.25 -3.19 -3.14
C ALA A 95 -10.80 -2.12 -4.11
N TRP A 96 -11.23 -2.51 -5.32
CA TRP A 96 -11.78 -1.62 -6.36
C TRP A 96 -13.15 -2.11 -6.86
N SER A 97 -13.99 -1.19 -7.34
CA SER A 97 -15.25 -1.51 -8.03
C SER A 97 -15.02 -1.96 -9.48
N PRO A 98 -15.93 -2.72 -10.11
CA PRO A 98 -15.83 -3.11 -11.52
C PRO A 98 -15.63 -1.93 -12.48
N GLN A 99 -16.23 -0.77 -12.18
CA GLN A 99 -16.09 0.46 -12.96
C GLN A 99 -14.69 1.07 -12.85
N GLN A 100 -14.02 0.93 -11.70
CA GLN A 100 -12.63 1.37 -11.53
C GLN A 100 -11.66 0.48 -12.31
N ILE A 101 -11.94 -0.82 -12.40
CA ILE A 101 -11.14 -1.77 -13.20
C ILE A 101 -11.29 -1.49 -14.69
N SER A 102 -12.53 -1.34 -15.19
CA SER A 102 -12.79 -1.07 -16.60
C SER A 102 -12.13 0.22 -17.09
N HIS A 103 -12.24 1.32 -16.33
CA HIS A 103 -11.64 2.59 -16.72
C HIS A 103 -10.11 2.57 -16.72
N ARG A 104 -9.51 1.69 -15.92
CA ARG A 104 -8.06 1.51 -15.81
C ARG A 104 -7.45 0.86 -17.05
N VAL A 105 -8.15 -0.11 -17.62
CA VAL A 105 -7.72 -0.77 -18.86
C VAL A 105 -7.54 0.26 -19.97
N THR A 106 -8.51 1.17 -20.14
CA THR A 106 -8.45 2.24 -21.14
C THR A 106 -7.28 3.23 -20.94
N LEU A 107 -6.92 3.54 -19.69
CA LEU A 107 -5.88 4.54 -19.39
C LEU A 107 -4.46 3.99 -19.49
N ASP A 108 -4.24 2.75 -19.08
CA ASP A 108 -2.90 2.12 -19.08
C ASP A 108 -2.61 1.38 -20.40
N PHE A 109 -3.64 1.06 -21.19
CA PHE A 109 -3.56 0.40 -22.51
C PHE A 109 -4.42 1.15 -23.54
N PRO A 110 -4.05 2.37 -23.93
CA PRO A 110 -4.84 3.18 -24.85
C PRO A 110 -4.87 2.65 -26.30
N ASP A 111 -3.99 1.70 -26.64
CA ASP A 111 -3.80 1.18 -28.02
C ASP A 111 -4.51 -0.16 -28.28
N ASP A 112 -5.23 -0.73 -27.31
CA ASP A 112 -5.85 -2.08 -27.37
C ASP A 112 -7.32 -2.08 -27.92
N GLU A 113 -7.73 -1.11 -28.74
CA GLU A 113 -9.02 -1.11 -29.47
C GLU A 113 -8.98 -1.80 -30.84
#